data_AF-V6HCM2-F1
#
_entry.id   AF-V6HCM2-F1
#
_cell.length_a   1.000
_cell.length_b   1.000
_cell.length_c   1.000
_cell.angle_alpha   90.00
_cell.angle_beta   90.00
_cell.angle_gamma   90.00
#
_symmetry.space_group_name_H-M   'P 1'
#
loop_
_entity.id
_entity.type
_entity.pdbx_description
1 polymer ?
#
loop_
_entity_poly.entity_id
_entity_poly.type
_entity_poly.pdbx_seq_one_letter_code
_entity_poly.pdbx_strand_id
1 'polypeptide(L)'
;MKEEVKYGRYDLLQDSIPPESYFRLIIQPIDLTAFWNRCGLTANFTAAFCSYCSQDSEYFKNIVSTIVNELIENSAKYSKVRDATVTIDFKYYMNILRIEVTNLISDRTRSNFEKVVKRLCSTDLEEEYLKSLEVRDQDASYSGIGLLMLMKDYPADFGFKFRKIGEDENEIGVCAYLKKNDLSKEEGWTL
;
A
#
# COMPACT_ATOMS: atom_id res chain seq x y z
N MET A 1 16.32 22.09 -3.36
CA MET A 1 16.30 20.65 -3.00
C MET A 1 14.83 20.24 -2.91
N LYS A 2 14.43 19.15 -3.56
CA LYS A 2 13.07 18.62 -3.39
C LYS A 2 12.99 18.01 -1.99
N GLU A 3 12.07 18.51 -1.18
CA GLU A 3 11.85 18.05 0.20
C GLU A 3 11.25 16.64 0.13
N GLU A 4 11.99 15.65 0.63
CA GLU A 4 11.56 14.26 0.73
C GLU A 4 11.46 13.88 2.21
N VAL A 5 10.35 13.25 2.58
CA VAL A 5 10.09 12.81 3.95
C VAL A 5 9.58 11.37 3.93
N LYS A 6 10.12 10.54 4.82
CA LYS A 6 9.78 9.12 4.93
C LYS A 6 9.25 8.80 6.32
N TYR A 7 8.32 7.86 6.39
CA TYR A 7 7.72 7.36 7.64
C TYR A 7 7.65 5.83 7.64
N GLY A 8 7.52 5.25 8.83
CA GLY A 8 7.43 3.79 8.99
C GLY A 8 8.71 3.07 8.54
N ARG A 9 8.54 1.90 7.94
CA ARG A 9 9.64 1.03 7.46
C ARG A 9 9.98 1.29 5.99
N TYR A 10 9.86 2.53 5.49
CA TYR A 10 10.05 2.81 4.05
C TYR A 10 11.42 2.36 3.54
N ASP A 11 12.48 2.53 4.32
CA ASP A 11 13.85 2.12 3.97
C ASP A 11 14.23 0.73 4.53
N LEU A 12 13.27 -0.19 4.71
CA LEU A 12 13.56 -1.55 5.19
C LEU A 12 14.57 -2.27 4.29
N LEU A 13 14.48 -2.04 2.98
CA LEU A 13 15.44 -2.50 1.99
C LEU A 13 16.12 -1.28 1.37
N GLN A 14 17.45 -1.31 1.29
CA GLN A 14 18.21 -0.23 0.67
C GLN A 14 18.05 -0.29 -0.86
N ASP A 15 17.85 0.87 -1.50
CA ASP A 15 17.70 0.99 -2.96
C ASP A 15 18.92 0.51 -3.75
N SER A 16 20.09 0.37 -3.10
CA SER A 16 21.32 -0.13 -3.71
C SER A 16 21.32 -1.65 -3.96
N ILE A 17 20.41 -2.40 -3.33
CA ILE A 17 20.28 -3.84 -3.55
C ILE A 17 19.41 -4.05 -4.80
N PRO A 18 19.91 -4.71 -5.86
CA PRO A 18 19.06 -5.04 -7.01
C PRO A 18 18.06 -6.13 -6.63
N PRO A 19 16.79 -6.03 -7.06
CA PRO A 19 15.82 -7.11 -6.86
C PRO A 19 16.12 -8.30 -7.77
N GLU A 20 15.79 -9.50 -7.31
CA GLU A 20 15.89 -10.74 -8.09
C GLU A 20 14.83 -10.79 -9.20
N SER A 21 13.67 -10.19 -8.93
CA SER A 21 12.59 -10.02 -9.90
C SER A 21 11.93 -8.67 -9.72
N TYR A 22 11.57 -8.05 -10.83
CA TYR A 22 10.93 -6.76 -10.87
C TYR A 22 9.80 -6.71 -11.90
N PHE A 23 8.60 -6.39 -11.43
CA PHE A 23 7.41 -6.25 -12.24
C PHE A 23 6.73 -4.91 -11.95
N ARG A 24 6.37 -4.17 -13.01
CA ARG A 24 5.74 -2.85 -12.91
C ARG A 24 4.47 -2.78 -13.73
N LEU A 25 3.45 -2.19 -13.13
CA LEU A 25 2.23 -1.73 -13.80
C LEU A 25 2.13 -0.21 -13.69
N ILE A 26 1.63 0.43 -14.76
CA ILE A 26 1.34 1.87 -14.78
C ILE A 26 -0.09 2.02 -15.30
N ILE A 27 -0.94 2.68 -14.53
CA ILE A 27 -2.36 2.85 -14.82
C ILE A 27 -2.74 4.32 -14.64
N GLN A 28 -3.59 4.84 -15.53
CA GLN A 28 -4.13 6.18 -15.32
C GLN A 28 -5.24 6.14 -14.25
N PRO A 29 -5.23 7.02 -13.23
CA PRO A 29 -6.26 7.03 -12.19
C PRO A 29 -7.68 7.25 -12.74
N ILE A 30 -7.82 7.97 -13.86
CA ILE A 30 -9.12 8.20 -14.50
C ILE A 30 -9.77 6.90 -15.00
N ASP A 31 -8.97 5.90 -15.39
CA ASP A 31 -9.48 4.59 -15.81
C ASP A 31 -10.00 3.80 -14.61
N LEU A 32 -9.28 3.82 -13.49
CA LEU A 32 -9.67 3.16 -12.25
C LEU A 32 -10.92 3.78 -11.63
N THR A 33 -11.04 5.11 -11.67
CA THR A 33 -12.23 5.81 -11.15
C THR A 33 -13.45 5.65 -12.07
N ALA A 34 -13.26 5.55 -13.40
CA ALA A 34 -14.34 5.22 -14.33
C ALA A 34 -14.81 3.77 -14.22
N PHE A 35 -13.91 2.84 -13.89
CA PHE A 35 -14.18 1.41 -13.79
C PHE A 35 -13.62 0.83 -12.48
N TRP A 36 -14.26 1.14 -11.36
CA TRP A 36 -13.75 0.77 -10.02
C TRP A 36 -13.41 -0.72 -9.85
N ASN A 37 -14.17 -1.62 -10.49
CA ASN A 37 -13.90 -3.06 -10.46
C ASN A 37 -12.52 -3.45 -11.04
N ARG A 38 -11.86 -2.55 -11.79
CA ARG A 38 -10.49 -2.75 -12.27
C ARG A 38 -9.45 -2.70 -11.14
N CYS A 39 -9.74 -2.05 -10.02
CA CYS A 39 -8.90 -2.13 -8.82
C CYS A 39 -8.74 -3.60 -8.37
N GLY A 40 -9.87 -4.27 -8.11
CA GLY A 40 -9.89 -5.68 -7.71
C GLY A 40 -9.37 -6.63 -8.79
N LEU A 41 -9.67 -6.36 -10.07
CA LEU A 41 -9.13 -7.16 -11.17
C LEU A 41 -7.60 -7.10 -11.23
N THR A 42 -7.03 -5.90 -11.10
CA THR A 42 -5.58 -5.68 -11.10
C THR A 42 -4.94 -6.32 -9.89
N ALA A 43 -5.57 -6.20 -8.72
CA ALA A 43 -5.10 -6.82 -7.48
C ALA A 43 -5.07 -8.35 -7.59
N ASN A 44 -6.13 -8.97 -8.11
CA ASN A 44 -6.16 -10.43 -8.31
C ASN A 44 -5.14 -10.91 -9.35
N PHE A 45 -4.99 -10.17 -10.45
CA PHE A 45 -3.99 -10.49 -11.47
C PHE A 45 -2.57 -10.43 -10.90
N THR A 46 -2.23 -9.35 -10.20
CA THR A 46 -0.90 -9.17 -9.61
C THR A 46 -0.63 -10.17 -8.49
N ALA A 47 -1.63 -10.50 -7.67
CA ALA A 47 -1.53 -11.53 -6.65
C ALA A 47 -1.25 -12.91 -7.26
N ALA A 48 -1.97 -13.27 -8.32
CA ALA A 48 -1.74 -14.53 -9.05
C ALA A 48 -0.35 -14.57 -9.70
N PHE A 49 0.13 -13.45 -10.25
CA PHE A 49 1.48 -13.34 -10.78
C PHE A 49 2.54 -13.53 -9.68
N CYS A 50 2.37 -12.87 -8.54
CA CYS A 50 3.28 -12.96 -7.40
C CYS A 50 3.31 -14.37 -6.78
N SER A 51 2.18 -15.06 -6.74
CA SER A 51 2.08 -16.43 -6.20
C SER A 51 2.48 -17.52 -7.21
N TYR A 52 2.81 -17.18 -8.46
CA TYR A 52 3.04 -18.20 -9.50
C TYR A 52 4.38 -18.92 -9.35
N CYS A 53 5.45 -18.17 -9.03
CA CYS A 53 6.82 -18.68 -8.99
C CYS A 53 7.14 -19.49 -7.73
N SER A 54 6.20 -19.58 -6.81
CA SER A 54 6.40 -20.13 -5.50
C SER A 54 5.17 -20.96 -5.17
N GLN A 55 5.34 -22.12 -4.53
CA GLN A 55 4.23 -22.93 -4.02
C GLN A 55 3.54 -22.23 -2.83
N ASP A 56 3.26 -20.93 -2.99
CA ASP A 56 2.66 -20.09 -1.98
C ASP A 56 1.19 -20.47 -1.85
N SER A 57 0.71 -20.49 -0.62
CA SER A 57 -0.65 -20.86 -0.29
C SER A 57 -1.66 -19.86 -0.87
N GLU A 58 -2.90 -20.30 -1.04
CA GLU A 58 -4.03 -19.40 -1.37
C GLU A 58 -4.12 -18.24 -0.36
N TYR A 59 -3.67 -18.45 0.88
CA TYR A 59 -3.51 -17.43 1.91
C TYR A 59 -2.58 -16.28 1.48
N PHE A 60 -1.40 -16.57 0.92
CA PHE A 60 -0.49 -15.53 0.42
C PHE A 60 -1.13 -14.70 -0.69
N LYS A 61 -1.75 -15.39 -1.65
CA LYS A 61 -2.46 -14.74 -2.76
C LYS A 61 -3.58 -13.82 -2.26
N ASN A 62 -4.34 -14.25 -1.25
CA ASN A 62 -5.38 -13.43 -0.62
C ASN A 62 -4.78 -12.19 0.06
N ILE A 63 -3.68 -12.33 0.80
CA ILE A 63 -2.97 -11.21 1.43
C ILE A 63 -2.50 -10.20 0.39
N VAL A 64 -1.82 -10.66 -0.66
CA VAL A 64 -1.33 -9.78 -1.73
C VAL A 64 -2.50 -9.09 -2.42
N SER A 65 -3.57 -9.82 -2.74
CA SER A 65 -4.75 -9.23 -3.39
C SER A 65 -5.39 -8.15 -2.52
N THR A 66 -5.59 -8.40 -1.22
CA THR A 66 -6.18 -7.38 -0.34
C THR A 66 -5.29 -6.14 -0.21
N ILE A 67 -3.99 -6.31 0.05
CA ILE A 67 -3.06 -5.19 0.17
C ILE A 67 -3.05 -4.38 -1.14
N VAL A 68 -2.89 -5.04 -2.28
CA VAL A 68 -2.81 -4.35 -3.57
C VAL A 68 -4.14 -3.65 -3.87
N ASN A 69 -5.29 -4.28 -3.62
CA ASN A 69 -6.59 -3.68 -3.87
C ASN A 69 -6.75 -2.37 -3.09
N GLU A 70 -6.54 -2.41 -1.78
CA GLU A 70 -6.67 -1.24 -0.90
C GLU A 70 -5.70 -0.11 -1.31
N LEU A 71 -4.45 -0.44 -1.67
CA LEU A 71 -3.49 0.56 -2.11
C LEU A 71 -3.87 1.18 -3.47
N ILE A 72 -4.34 0.37 -4.43
CA ILE A 72 -4.81 0.87 -5.73
C ILE A 72 -6.06 1.73 -5.57
N GLU A 73 -7.04 1.29 -4.77
CA GLU A 73 -8.26 2.06 -4.50
C GLU A 73 -7.93 3.42 -3.87
N ASN A 74 -7.03 3.45 -2.90
CA ASN A 74 -6.55 4.70 -2.31
C ASN A 74 -5.89 5.60 -3.36
N SER A 75 -4.96 5.06 -4.16
CA SER A 75 -4.30 5.85 -5.21
C SER A 75 -5.29 6.34 -6.27
N ALA A 76 -6.27 5.54 -6.68
CA ALA A 76 -7.31 5.96 -7.62
C ALA A 76 -8.16 7.12 -7.07
N LYS A 77 -8.57 7.02 -5.80
CA LYS A 77 -9.41 8.03 -5.13
C LYS A 77 -8.71 9.36 -4.90
N TYR A 78 -7.41 9.35 -4.62
CA TYR A 78 -6.67 10.53 -4.15
C TYR A 78 -5.72 11.14 -5.19
N SER A 79 -5.57 10.52 -6.36
CA SER A 79 -4.73 11.05 -7.43
C SER A 79 -5.26 12.35 -8.04
N LYS A 80 -4.35 13.21 -8.49
CA LYS A 80 -4.68 14.33 -9.39
C LYS A 80 -5.21 13.75 -10.73
N VAL A 81 -6.33 14.27 -11.21
CA VAL A 81 -7.17 13.57 -12.22
C VAL A 81 -6.66 13.74 -13.66
N ARG A 82 -5.87 14.77 -13.96
CA ARG A 82 -5.34 15.01 -15.31
C ARG A 82 -3.87 14.63 -15.38
N ASP A 83 -3.54 13.76 -16.34
CA ASP A 83 -2.19 13.30 -16.72
C ASP A 83 -1.35 12.59 -15.64
N ALA A 84 -1.90 12.32 -14.46
CA ALA A 84 -1.22 11.54 -13.44
C ALA A 84 -1.21 10.04 -13.77
N THR A 85 -0.32 9.32 -13.11
CA THR A 85 -0.24 7.86 -13.16
C THR A 85 -0.26 7.29 -11.75
N VAL A 86 -0.85 6.11 -11.61
CA VAL A 86 -0.61 5.20 -10.49
C VAL A 86 0.42 4.18 -10.99
N THR A 87 1.57 4.10 -10.33
CA THR A 87 2.58 3.08 -10.60
C THR A 87 2.55 2.06 -9.48
N ILE A 88 2.59 0.78 -9.83
CA ILE A 88 2.62 -0.33 -8.89
C ILE A 88 3.88 -1.13 -9.21
N ASP A 89 4.82 -1.14 -8.27
CA ASP A 89 6.09 -1.85 -8.35
C ASP A 89 6.07 -3.07 -7.42
N PHE A 90 6.33 -4.24 -7.99
CA PHE A 90 6.56 -5.49 -7.27
C PHE A 90 8.02 -5.86 -7.40
N LYS A 91 8.74 -5.93 -6.29
CA LYS A 91 10.15 -6.29 -6.25
C LYS A 91 10.38 -7.44 -5.28
N TYR A 92 11.02 -8.49 -5.76
CA TYR A 92 11.42 -9.62 -4.93
C TYR A 92 12.88 -9.51 -4.51
N TYR A 93 13.09 -9.72 -3.21
CA TYR A 93 14.41 -9.71 -2.58
C TYR A 93 14.53 -10.91 -1.65
N MET A 94 15.18 -11.98 -2.11
CA MET A 94 15.34 -13.22 -1.35
C MET A 94 13.96 -13.77 -0.91
N ASN A 95 13.56 -13.52 0.34
CA ASN A 95 12.27 -13.97 0.92
C ASN A 95 11.29 -12.81 1.18
N ILE A 96 11.52 -11.63 0.61
CA ILE A 96 10.71 -10.43 0.83
C ILE A 96 10.11 -9.97 -0.48
N LEU A 97 8.78 -9.90 -0.54
CA LEU A 97 8.05 -9.18 -1.58
C LEU A 97 7.82 -7.75 -1.12
N ARG A 98 8.41 -6.79 -1.83
CA ARG A 98 8.12 -5.36 -1.70
C ARG A 98 7.09 -4.96 -2.74
N ILE A 99 5.94 -4.46 -2.27
CA ILE A 99 4.89 -3.88 -3.11
C ILE A 99 4.92 -2.37 -2.84
N GLU A 100 5.09 -1.56 -3.88
CA GLU A 100 5.05 -0.10 -3.76
C GLU A 100 4.04 0.48 -4.74
N VAL A 101 3.07 1.24 -4.24
CA VAL A 101 2.14 2.00 -5.05
C VAL A 101 2.49 3.48 -4.94
N THR A 102 2.73 4.13 -6.07
CA THR A 102 3.01 5.56 -6.14
C THR A 102 1.98 6.29 -6.98
N ASN A 103 1.62 7.51 -6.57
CA ASN A 103 0.74 8.38 -7.32
C ASN A 103 1.00 9.87 -7.03
N LEU A 104 0.44 10.73 -7.88
CA LEU A 104 0.58 12.19 -7.75
C LEU A 104 -0.63 12.80 -7.05
N ILE A 105 -0.37 13.67 -6.07
CA ILE A 105 -1.39 14.29 -5.21
C ILE A 105 -1.15 15.80 -5.03
N SER A 106 -2.21 16.53 -4.67
CA SER A 106 -2.13 17.96 -4.31
C SER A 106 -1.50 18.20 -2.94
N ASP A 107 -1.12 19.44 -2.65
CA ASP A 107 -0.57 19.84 -1.35
C ASP A 107 -1.56 19.62 -0.21
N ARG A 108 -2.85 19.83 -0.48
CA ARG A 108 -3.92 19.57 0.47
C ARG A 108 -4.03 18.08 0.80
N THR A 109 -4.06 17.22 -0.22
CA THR A 109 -4.14 15.77 -0.03
C THR A 109 -2.91 15.24 0.67
N ARG A 110 -1.70 15.72 0.29
CA ARG A 110 -0.45 15.41 0.99
C ARG A 110 -0.55 15.72 2.47
N SER A 111 -0.95 16.96 2.81
CA SER A 111 -0.97 17.43 4.20
C SER A 111 -1.95 16.61 5.06
N ASN A 112 -3.10 16.23 4.49
CA ASN A 112 -4.07 15.39 5.18
C ASN A 112 -3.54 13.96 5.37
N PHE A 113 -2.96 13.37 4.33
CA PHE A 113 -2.44 12.00 4.40
C PHE A 113 -1.22 11.89 5.33
N GLU A 114 -0.34 12.89 5.33
CA GLU A 114 0.82 12.93 6.24
C GLU A 114 0.39 12.96 7.72
N LYS A 115 -0.72 13.65 8.05
CA LYS A 115 -1.31 13.61 9.41
C LYS A 115 -1.80 12.20 9.78
N VAL A 116 -2.47 11.52 8.85
CA VAL A 116 -2.92 10.13 9.04
C VAL A 116 -1.72 9.21 9.25
N VAL A 117 -0.70 9.29 8.39
CA VAL A 117 0.52 8.48 8.48
C VAL A 117 1.25 8.71 9.81
N LYS A 118 1.41 9.97 10.24
CA LYS A 118 2.04 10.28 11.53
C LYS A 118 1.29 9.61 12.68
N ARG A 119 -0.04 9.74 12.71
CA ARG A 119 -0.90 9.11 13.73
C ARG A 119 -0.75 7.59 13.73
N LEU A 120 -0.75 6.96 12.56
CA LEU A 120 -0.60 5.51 12.43
C LEU A 120 0.80 5.00 12.84
N CYS A 121 1.84 5.82 12.67
CA CYS A 121 3.21 5.43 13.03
C CYS A 121 3.59 5.73 14.49
N SER A 122 2.82 6.56 15.20
CA SER A 122 3.17 7.05 16.55
C SER A 122 2.39 6.41 17.70
N THR A 123 1.37 5.60 17.41
CA THR A 123 0.33 5.24 18.38
C THR A 123 0.13 3.72 18.42
N ASP A 124 -0.47 3.21 19.48
CA ASP A 124 -0.98 1.83 19.52
C ASP A 124 -2.10 1.67 18.47
N LEU A 125 -1.87 0.79 17.49
CA LEU A 125 -2.78 0.56 16.36
C LEU A 125 -4.15 0.01 16.81
N GLU A 126 -4.20 -0.73 17.93
CA GLU A 126 -5.44 -1.32 18.43
C GLU A 126 -6.41 -0.25 18.97
N GLU A 127 -5.90 0.69 19.76
CA GLU A 127 -6.69 1.81 20.26
C GLU A 127 -7.17 2.73 19.14
N GLU A 128 -6.32 2.98 18.14
CA GLU A 128 -6.67 3.81 16.98
C GLU A 128 -7.76 3.15 16.13
N TYR A 129 -7.74 1.83 15.99
CA TYR A 129 -8.78 1.11 15.25
C TYR A 129 -10.15 1.26 15.91
N LEU A 130 -10.23 1.05 17.23
CA LEU A 130 -11.46 1.23 18.01
C LEU A 130 -11.99 2.66 17.91
N LYS A 131 -11.13 3.67 18.10
CA LYS A 131 -11.49 5.09 17.92
C LYS A 131 -12.00 5.39 16.51
N SER A 132 -11.38 4.80 15.49
CA SER A 132 -11.77 5.03 14.09
C SER A 132 -13.16 4.46 13.76
N LEU A 133 -13.57 3.36 14.42
CA LEU A 133 -14.90 2.77 14.27
C LEU A 133 -15.98 3.64 14.92
N GLU A 134 -15.70 4.20 16.10
CA GLU A 134 -16.64 5.10 16.81
C GLU A 134 -16.91 6.39 16.03
N VAL A 135 -15.90 6.94 15.35
CA VAL A 135 -16.04 8.16 14.52
C VAL A 135 -16.75 7.87 13.19
N ARG A 136 -16.64 6.63 12.68
CA ARG A 136 -17.25 6.23 11.40
C ARG A 136 -18.78 6.33 11.39
N ASP A 137 -19.40 6.19 12.57
CA ASP A 137 -20.84 6.34 12.76
C ASP A 137 -21.30 7.81 12.62
N GLN A 138 -20.36 8.77 12.63
CA GLN A 138 -20.62 10.20 12.51
C GLN A 138 -20.16 10.80 11.17
N ASP A 139 -19.18 10.22 10.48
CA ASP A 139 -18.69 10.70 9.18
C ASP A 139 -18.22 9.55 8.26
N ALA A 140 -18.91 9.38 7.12
CA ALA A 140 -18.62 8.35 6.11
C ALA A 140 -17.28 8.55 5.34
N SER A 141 -16.51 9.59 5.69
CA SER A 141 -15.28 10.00 5.00
C SER A 141 -14.02 9.89 5.88
N TYR A 142 -14.00 8.96 6.85
CA TYR A 142 -12.79 8.70 7.62
C TYR A 142 -11.74 7.97 6.74
N SER A 143 -10.96 8.77 6.02
CA SER A 143 -9.80 8.32 5.24
C SER A 143 -8.76 7.70 6.19
N GLY A 144 -8.33 6.47 5.91
CA GLY A 144 -7.29 5.77 6.66
C GLY A 144 -7.71 4.47 7.34
N ILE A 145 -9.00 4.10 7.37
CA ILE A 145 -9.46 2.83 7.95
C ILE A 145 -8.89 1.63 7.18
N GLY A 146 -8.90 1.67 5.85
CA GLY A 146 -8.33 0.59 5.03
C GLY A 146 -6.84 0.37 5.35
N LEU A 147 -6.07 1.45 5.41
CA LEU A 147 -4.65 1.39 5.75
C LEU A 147 -4.40 0.93 7.19
N LEU A 148 -5.23 1.36 8.15
CA LEU A 148 -5.15 0.93 9.54
C LEU A 148 -5.46 -0.57 9.70
N MET A 149 -6.50 -1.06 9.04
CA MET A 149 -6.84 -2.49 8.98
C MET A 149 -5.66 -3.29 8.39
N LEU A 150 -5.06 -2.81 7.30
CA LEU A 150 -3.89 -3.46 6.72
C LEU A 150 -2.71 -3.50 7.71
N MET A 151 -2.40 -2.39 8.37
CA MET A 151 -1.29 -2.32 9.33
C MET A 151 -1.52 -3.15 10.59
N LYS A 152 -2.78 -3.40 10.97
CA LYS A 152 -3.15 -4.17 12.16
C LYS A 152 -3.23 -5.68 11.88
N ASP A 153 -3.95 -6.06 10.84
CA ASP A 153 -4.44 -7.43 10.67
C ASP A 153 -3.64 -8.24 9.64
N TYR A 154 -2.76 -7.59 8.86
CA TYR A 154 -1.95 -8.26 7.84
C TYR A 154 -0.48 -8.33 8.26
N PRO A 155 0.23 -9.45 7.97
CA PRO A 155 1.63 -9.64 8.33
C PRO A 155 2.56 -8.89 7.36
N ALA A 156 2.42 -7.56 7.29
CA ALA A 156 3.18 -6.69 6.41
C ALA A 156 3.76 -5.49 7.16
N ASP A 157 5.04 -5.18 6.91
CA ASP A 157 5.63 -3.92 7.35
C ASP A 157 5.27 -2.82 6.34
N PHE A 158 4.79 -1.67 6.81
CA PHE A 158 4.42 -0.53 5.96
C PHE A 158 5.41 0.63 6.05
N GLY A 159 5.58 1.33 4.93
CA GLY A 159 6.37 2.55 4.83
C GLY A 159 5.74 3.55 3.89
N PHE A 160 6.07 4.82 4.09
CA PHE A 160 5.49 5.93 3.34
C PHE A 160 6.60 6.90 2.93
N LYS A 161 6.52 7.42 1.70
CA LYS A 161 7.41 8.46 1.20
C LYS A 161 6.60 9.58 0.56
N PHE A 162 6.87 10.80 0.98
CA PHE A 162 6.31 12.02 0.42
C PHE A 162 7.43 12.80 -0.25
N ARG A 163 7.23 13.22 -1.49
CA ARG A 163 8.22 14.00 -2.24
C ARG A 163 7.56 15.16 -2.97
N LYS A 164 7.96 16.39 -2.65
CA LYS A 164 7.51 17.58 -3.37
C LYS A 164 8.14 17.58 -4.77
N ILE A 165 7.33 17.57 -5.82
CA ILE A 165 7.84 17.54 -7.21
C ILE A 165 7.63 18.84 -7.98
N GLY A 166 6.60 19.61 -7.63
CA GLY A 166 6.25 20.89 -8.25
C GLY A 166 5.25 21.71 -7.42
N GLU A 167 4.75 22.80 -7.98
CA GLU A 167 3.69 23.61 -7.35
C GLU A 167 2.40 22.81 -7.26
N ASP A 168 1.83 22.70 -6.06
CA ASP A 168 0.67 21.84 -5.77
C ASP A 168 0.80 20.39 -6.30
N GLU A 169 2.03 19.88 -6.42
CA GLU A 169 2.29 18.55 -6.96
C GLU A 169 3.29 17.79 -6.09
N ASN A 170 2.84 16.67 -5.55
CA ASN A 170 3.62 15.79 -4.70
C ASN A 170 3.47 14.36 -5.20
N GLU A 171 4.55 13.61 -5.15
CA GLU A 171 4.50 12.17 -5.26
C GLU A 171 4.35 11.57 -3.86
N ILE A 172 3.42 10.63 -3.73
CA ILE A 172 3.31 9.75 -2.57
C ILE A 172 3.70 8.34 -3.00
N GLY A 173 4.48 7.66 -2.18
CA GLY A 173 4.70 6.22 -2.26
C GLY A 173 4.24 5.55 -0.98
N VAL A 174 3.43 4.51 -1.11
CA VAL A 174 3.06 3.60 -0.02
C VAL A 174 3.66 2.24 -0.33
N CYS A 175 4.49 1.72 0.58
CA CYS A 175 5.12 0.42 0.40
C CYS A 175 4.70 -0.56 1.49
N ALA A 176 4.45 -1.79 1.09
CA ALA A 176 4.24 -2.95 1.96
C ALA A 176 5.36 -3.97 1.73
N TYR A 177 5.86 -4.54 2.82
CA TYR A 177 6.87 -5.61 2.79
C TYR A 177 6.28 -6.88 3.38
N LEU A 178 6.16 -7.92 2.55
CA LEU A 178 5.69 -9.24 2.94
C LEU A 178 6.88 -10.18 3.05
N LYS A 179 7.10 -10.73 4.24
CA LYS A 179 8.15 -11.74 4.47
C LYS A 179 7.53 -13.12 4.33
N LYS A 180 8.09 -13.93 3.44
CA LYS A 180 7.59 -15.29 3.17
C LYS A 180 7.51 -16.18 4.42
N ASN A 181 8.45 -16.01 5.36
CA ASN A 181 8.47 -16.78 6.61
C ASN A 181 7.32 -16.45 7.57
N ASP A 182 6.74 -15.25 7.47
CA ASP A 182 5.59 -14.86 8.31
C ASP A 182 4.28 -15.45 7.75
N LEU A 183 4.32 -15.97 6.53
CA LEU A 183 3.20 -16.51 5.77
C LEU A 183 3.16 -18.05 5.79
N SER A 184 4.14 -18.71 6.41
CA SER A 184 4.26 -20.18 6.49
C SER A 184 3.78 -20.77 7.82
N LYS A 185 3.19 -19.98 8.73
CA LYS A 185 2.75 -20.42 10.07
C LYS A 185 1.35 -21.07 10.11
N GLU A 186 0.98 -21.85 9.10
CA GLU A 186 -0.22 -22.72 9.12
C GLU A 186 0.10 -24.21 9.36
N GLU A 187 1.20 -24.53 10.04
CA GLU A 187 1.36 -25.86 10.67
C GLU A 187 1.18 -25.73 12.18
N GLY A 188 -0.08 -25.77 12.62
CA GLY A 188 -0.43 -25.56 14.03
C GLY A 188 -1.83 -25.99 14.45
N TRP A 189 -2.39 -27.02 13.81
CA TRP A 189 -3.53 -27.77 14.35
C TRP A 189 -3.31 -29.27 14.08
N THR A 190 -2.41 -29.90 14.84
CA THR A 190 -2.57 -31.33 15.12
C THR A 190 -3.68 -31.47 16.15
N LEU A 191 -4.76 -32.13 15.72
CA LEU A 191 -5.84 -32.67 16.55
C LEU A 191 -5.32 -33.43 17.78
#